data_AF-A0A5C6TKD9-F1
#
_entry.id   AF-A0A5C6TKD9-F1
#
_cell.length_a   1.000
_cell.length_b   1.000
_cell.length_c   1.000
_cell.angle_alpha   90.00
_cell.angle_beta   90.00
_cell.angle_gamma   90.00
#
_symmetry.space_group_name_H-M   'P 1'
#
loop_
_entity.id
_entity.type
_entity.pdbx_description
1 polymer ?
#
loop_
_entity_poly.entity_id
_entity_poly.type
_entity_poly.pdbx_seq_one_letter_code
_entity_poly.pdbx_strand_id
1 'polypeptide(L)'
;MHLSSFFSTALLFSTAIAAPQPDYSVTSAAQHGKVAKYQKQCPFSIPHVKPHNQRYEHALNFPKGCESGKFINWKTFKANGVNLGAWLAKEKTHDPVWWSSLGTKAAATIDEWGLCQALGKQCGPILEKRYESFLNTSTIDTLAKVGVNTLRITTTYAAWVKVPGSAFYHGKQQEHLRRITQYAIERYNMHIIIGLHSLPGGINNLDIGEAFGHDGWFYNSTNLAWSFKAVDKVLDFVKASGHKNAFTIAPLNEASDNLAGFGSAAGLSDKATNWILTYMNGVFQRVEAVDKRIPVMLQDNFKGAAFWSPLFDKKRNLVIDSHVYYFAASGTYSQYVAPAVCGQAKYLAEETKFPVFVGEWSLQTMYNNTLSVPNRKTIFDTQRYAWQKYVAGGAFWTAVSYSTTPVDGQGIQRDYWSYVDLIRAGVITKATTKSYC
;
A
#
# COMPACT_ATOMS: atom_id res chain seq x y z
N MET A 1 43.53 -64.09 20.10
CA MET A 1 43.72 -62.63 20.07
C MET A 1 42.89 -62.07 18.93
N HIS A 2 41.94 -61.17 19.26
CA HIS A 2 41.14 -60.23 18.46
C HIS A 2 40.36 -60.73 17.22
N LEU A 3 39.02 -60.87 17.26
CA LEU A 3 37.91 -59.87 17.27
C LEU A 3 37.83 -58.95 16.04
N SER A 4 36.82 -59.25 15.20
CA SER A 4 35.78 -58.38 14.59
C SER A 4 36.14 -56.99 14.04
N SER A 5 35.68 -56.67 12.82
CA SER A 5 34.42 -55.92 12.63
C SER A 5 34.15 -55.58 11.17
N PHE A 6 32.93 -55.93 10.71
CA PHE A 6 32.28 -55.37 9.53
C PHE A 6 32.02 -53.88 9.74
N PHE A 7 32.26 -53.04 8.73
CA PHE A 7 31.65 -51.71 8.65
C PHE A 7 30.87 -51.59 7.35
N SER A 8 29.55 -51.51 7.52
CA SER A 8 28.56 -51.22 6.51
C SER A 8 28.42 -49.70 6.37
N THR A 9 28.55 -49.18 5.16
CA THR A 9 28.42 -47.75 4.85
C THR A 9 26.94 -47.38 4.78
N ALA A 10 26.39 -46.82 5.86
CA ALA A 10 25.04 -46.28 5.86
C ALA A 10 25.03 -44.88 5.21
N LEU A 11 24.40 -44.76 4.04
CA LEU A 11 23.96 -43.48 3.49
C LEU A 11 22.84 -42.92 4.39
N LEU A 12 23.11 -41.84 5.11
CA LEU A 12 22.10 -41.04 5.79
C LEU A 12 21.36 -40.17 4.76
N PHE A 13 20.26 -40.70 4.22
CA PHE A 13 19.23 -39.87 3.61
C PHE A 13 18.51 -39.10 4.73
N SER A 14 18.83 -37.81 4.86
CA SER A 14 18.03 -36.86 5.65
C SER A 14 16.71 -36.61 4.92
N THR A 15 15.71 -37.47 5.14
CA THR A 15 14.32 -37.17 4.85
C THR A 15 13.83 -36.16 5.89
N ALA A 16 13.98 -34.87 5.59
CA ALA A 16 13.28 -33.83 6.32
C ALA A 16 11.78 -34.02 6.05
N ILE A 17 11.10 -34.71 6.97
CA ILE A 17 9.64 -34.77 7.00
C ILE A 17 9.18 -33.34 7.27
N ALA A 18 8.72 -32.66 6.21
CA ALA A 18 8.07 -31.38 6.35
C ALA A 18 6.87 -31.55 7.29
N ALA A 19 6.82 -30.76 8.36
CA ALA A 19 5.66 -30.74 9.23
C ALA A 19 4.39 -30.52 8.40
N PRO A 20 3.29 -31.24 8.66
CA PRO A 20 2.05 -31.06 7.92
C PRO A 20 1.65 -29.58 7.96
N GLN A 21 1.47 -28.99 6.78
CA GLN A 21 0.93 -27.65 6.64
C GLN A 21 -0.49 -27.68 7.23
N PRO A 22 -0.86 -26.77 8.15
CA PRO A 22 -2.22 -26.69 8.67
C PRO A 22 -3.24 -26.60 7.53
N ASP A 23 -4.38 -27.26 7.68
CA ASP A 23 -5.49 -27.10 6.77
C ASP A 23 -6.13 -25.72 6.98
N TYR A 24 -5.78 -24.78 6.11
CA TYR A 24 -6.23 -23.39 6.16
C TYR A 24 -7.59 -23.17 5.46
N SER A 25 -8.29 -24.23 5.06
CA SER A 25 -9.60 -24.15 4.40
C SER A 25 -10.76 -23.92 5.38
N VAL A 26 -10.54 -24.06 6.68
CA VAL A 26 -11.58 -23.98 7.71
C VAL A 26 -11.71 -22.55 8.24
N THR A 27 -12.76 -21.85 7.81
CA THR A 27 -13.11 -20.51 8.31
C THR A 27 -13.70 -20.61 9.72
N SER A 28 -13.24 -19.80 10.67
CA SER A 28 -13.87 -19.68 12.00
C SER A 28 -15.02 -18.67 12.00
N ALA A 29 -15.78 -18.56 10.90
CA ALA A 29 -16.76 -17.49 10.66
C ALA A 29 -17.77 -17.29 11.81
N ALA A 30 -18.08 -18.35 12.57
CA ALA A 30 -18.96 -18.31 13.74
C ALA A 30 -18.30 -17.83 15.06
N GLN A 31 -16.98 -17.63 15.09
CA GLN A 31 -16.22 -17.27 16.30
C GLN A 31 -15.73 -15.81 16.32
N HIS A 32 -15.98 -15.04 15.26
CA HIS A 32 -15.69 -13.62 15.29
C HIS A 32 -16.78 -12.93 16.10
N GLY A 33 -16.39 -12.25 17.18
CA GLY A 33 -17.32 -11.49 18.03
C GLY A 33 -18.14 -10.48 17.25
N LYS A 34 -19.16 -9.88 17.88
CA LYS A 34 -20.06 -8.91 17.23
C LYS A 34 -19.27 -7.86 16.45
N VAL A 35 -19.46 -7.82 15.14
CA VAL A 35 -18.93 -6.77 14.27
C VAL A 35 -19.61 -5.45 14.67
N ALA A 36 -18.82 -4.40 14.92
CA ALA A 36 -19.40 -3.08 15.11
C ALA A 36 -20.08 -2.66 13.81
N LYS A 37 -21.35 -2.26 13.86
CA LYS A 37 -22.01 -1.69 12.67
C LYS A 37 -21.18 -0.52 12.17
N TYR A 38 -20.97 -0.45 10.86
CA TYR A 38 -20.43 0.76 10.24
C TYR A 38 -21.20 1.98 10.74
N GLN A 39 -20.46 3.00 11.15
CA GLN A 39 -21.06 4.21 11.68
C GLN A 39 -21.31 5.18 10.53
N LYS A 40 -22.60 5.52 10.31
CA LYS A 40 -23.00 6.47 9.27
C LYS A 40 -22.55 7.91 9.55
N GLN A 41 -22.16 8.20 10.80
CA GLN A 41 -21.77 9.52 11.28
C GLN A 41 -20.66 9.38 12.31
N CYS A 42 -19.89 10.45 12.46
CA CYS A 42 -18.84 10.53 13.44
C CYS A 42 -19.39 10.46 14.87
N PRO A 43 -18.95 9.49 15.70
CA PRO A 43 -19.55 9.26 17.03
C PRO A 43 -19.02 10.25 18.09
N PHE A 44 -18.02 11.06 17.76
CA PHE A 44 -17.43 12.06 18.66
C PHE A 44 -17.78 13.48 18.21
N SER A 45 -17.78 14.38 19.21
CA SER A 45 -17.97 15.81 18.97
C SER A 45 -16.68 16.40 18.39
N ILE A 46 -16.66 16.63 17.08
CA ILE A 46 -15.59 17.41 16.46
C ILE A 46 -15.97 18.90 16.61
N PRO A 47 -15.15 19.72 17.30
CA PRO A 47 -15.44 21.15 17.43
C PRO A 47 -15.61 21.79 16.05
N HIS A 48 -16.63 22.65 15.91
CA HIS A 48 -16.87 23.37 14.67
C HIS A 48 -15.64 24.21 14.29
N VAL A 49 -15.08 23.94 13.11
CA VAL A 49 -13.95 24.69 12.56
C VAL A 49 -14.49 25.79 11.66
N LYS A 50 -14.34 27.06 12.07
CA LYS A 50 -14.69 28.20 11.21
C LYS A 50 -13.68 28.29 10.05
N PRO A 51 -14.13 28.31 8.78
CA PRO A 51 -13.24 28.55 7.63
C PRO A 51 -12.49 29.86 7.79
N HIS A 52 -11.17 29.84 7.62
CA HIS A 52 -10.33 31.04 7.63
C HIS A 52 -9.08 30.88 6.76
N ASN A 53 -8.43 31.98 6.41
CA ASN A 53 -7.17 31.95 5.65
C ASN A 53 -5.91 31.91 6.53
N GLN A 54 -6.08 31.88 7.86
CA GLN A 54 -4.96 31.78 8.79
C GLN A 54 -4.23 30.44 8.63
N ARG A 55 -2.90 30.49 8.68
CA ARG A 55 -2.03 29.31 8.70
C ARG A 55 -1.13 29.38 9.93
N TYR A 56 -0.92 28.24 10.58
CA TYR A 56 -0.15 28.13 11.82
C TYR A 56 1.23 27.59 11.54
N GLU A 57 2.23 28.04 12.30
CA GLU A 57 3.61 27.59 12.11
C GLU A 57 3.92 26.29 12.88
N HIS A 58 4.71 25.41 12.26
CA HIS A 58 5.03 24.10 12.83
C HIS A 58 6.51 23.74 12.67
N ALA A 59 7.06 23.08 13.69
CA ALA A 59 8.33 22.39 13.63
C ALA A 59 8.09 20.87 13.53
N LEU A 60 8.00 20.34 12.31
CA LEU A 60 7.85 18.90 12.07
C LEU A 60 9.22 18.26 11.84
N ASN A 61 9.54 17.25 12.66
CA ASN A 61 10.68 16.38 12.47
C ASN A 61 10.20 14.95 12.22
N PHE A 62 10.71 14.35 11.16
CA PHE A 62 10.42 12.95 10.83
C PHE A 62 11.58 12.06 11.30
N PRO A 63 11.30 11.00 12.07
CA PRO A 63 12.34 10.08 12.52
C PRO A 63 12.91 9.27 11.35
N LYS A 64 14.09 8.68 11.55
CA LYS A 64 14.59 7.65 10.63
C LYS A 64 13.67 6.42 10.67
N GLY A 65 13.45 5.80 9.51
CA GLY A 65 12.63 4.60 9.35
C GLY A 65 13.33 3.27 9.65
N CYS A 66 14.66 3.29 9.77
CA CYS A 66 15.49 2.18 10.19
C CYS A 66 16.77 2.72 10.86
N GLU A 67 16.96 2.51 12.17
CA GLU A 67 18.15 2.97 12.88
C GLU A 67 18.68 1.91 13.85
N SER A 68 19.98 1.63 13.76
CA SER A 68 20.70 0.72 14.67
C SER A 68 20.05 -0.66 14.87
N GLY A 69 19.47 -1.22 13.79
CA GLY A 69 18.80 -2.53 13.82
C GLY A 69 17.49 -2.58 14.61
N LYS A 70 16.99 -1.44 15.11
CA LYS A 70 15.73 -1.37 15.86
C LYS A 70 14.54 -1.43 14.90
N PHE A 71 13.54 -2.20 15.29
CA PHE A 71 12.23 -2.21 14.63
C PHE A 71 11.48 -0.93 15.00
N ILE A 72 10.73 -0.38 14.05
CA ILE A 72 9.82 0.73 14.34
C ILE A 72 8.64 0.25 15.19
N ASN A 73 8.00 1.20 15.86
CA ASN A 73 6.68 1.01 16.49
C ASN A 73 5.72 2.00 15.84
N TRP A 74 4.75 1.51 15.06
CA TRP A 74 3.76 2.37 14.38
C TRP A 74 2.92 3.24 15.32
N LYS A 75 2.87 2.94 16.62
CA LYS A 75 2.21 3.80 17.62
C LYS A 75 2.95 5.11 17.87
N THR A 76 4.27 5.14 17.62
CA THR A 76 5.13 6.31 17.91
C THR A 76 5.89 6.80 16.67
N PHE A 77 6.10 5.93 15.69
CA PHE A 77 6.74 6.29 14.42
C PHE A 77 5.83 7.21 13.61
N LYS A 78 6.44 8.19 12.95
CA LYS A 78 5.74 9.17 12.11
C LYS A 78 6.31 9.11 10.70
N ALA A 79 5.48 8.68 9.75
CA ALA A 79 5.85 8.54 8.36
C ALA A 79 5.56 9.81 7.54
N ASN A 80 6.58 10.35 6.88
CA ASN A 80 6.44 11.19 5.70
C ASN A 80 6.70 10.30 4.48
N GLY A 81 5.64 9.69 3.99
CA GLY A 81 5.72 8.65 2.99
C GLY A 81 5.39 9.11 1.57
N VAL A 82 5.80 8.29 0.61
CA VAL A 82 5.32 8.35 -0.76
C VAL A 82 5.16 6.93 -1.31
N ASN A 83 4.16 6.72 -2.16
CA ASN A 83 4.00 5.48 -2.88
C ASN A 83 4.93 5.43 -4.09
N LEU A 84 5.53 4.28 -4.34
CA LEU A 84 6.17 3.94 -5.61
C LEU A 84 5.16 3.16 -6.47
N GLY A 85 3.97 3.76 -6.66
CA GLY A 85 2.87 3.21 -7.44
C GLY A 85 3.14 3.24 -8.95
N ALA A 86 2.31 2.54 -9.73
CA ALA A 86 2.45 2.39 -11.18
C ALA A 86 3.83 1.88 -11.65
N TRP A 87 4.62 1.24 -10.77
CA TRP A 87 5.96 0.74 -11.06
C TRP A 87 5.99 -0.78 -11.28
N LEU A 88 5.89 -1.57 -10.20
CA LEU A 88 5.89 -3.04 -10.25
C LEU A 88 4.47 -3.64 -10.30
N ALA A 89 3.46 -2.79 -10.13
CA ALA A 89 2.09 -3.00 -10.56
C ALA A 89 1.76 -1.81 -11.48
N LYS A 90 1.39 -2.08 -12.73
CA LYS A 90 1.21 -1.06 -13.76
C LYS A 90 -0.25 -0.63 -13.85
N GLU A 91 -0.44 0.68 -13.81
CA GLU A 91 -1.74 1.32 -14.03
C GLU A 91 -1.65 2.22 -15.25
N LYS A 92 -2.58 2.05 -16.18
CA LYS A 92 -2.63 2.85 -17.40
C LYS A 92 -2.85 4.32 -17.09
N THR A 93 -3.64 4.63 -16.07
CA THR A 93 -3.96 5.99 -15.62
C THR A 93 -2.71 6.81 -15.30
N HIS A 94 -1.68 6.19 -14.72
CA HIS A 94 -0.45 6.87 -14.31
C HIS A 94 0.65 6.88 -15.37
N ASP A 95 0.48 6.13 -16.46
CA ASP A 95 1.49 6.02 -17.51
C ASP A 95 0.89 5.87 -18.93
N PRO A 96 -0.13 6.68 -19.30
CA PRO A 96 -0.97 6.42 -20.47
C PRO A 96 -0.20 6.58 -21.79
N VAL A 97 0.79 7.48 -21.83
CA VAL A 97 1.62 7.73 -23.01
C VAL A 97 2.52 6.54 -23.31
N TRP A 98 3.21 6.01 -22.29
CA TRP A 98 3.99 4.78 -22.45
C TRP A 98 3.10 3.62 -22.87
N TRP A 99 1.96 3.45 -22.20
CA TRP A 99 1.01 2.38 -22.52
C TRP A 99 0.57 2.41 -23.98
N SER A 100 0.22 3.60 -24.47
CA SER A 100 -0.24 3.81 -25.85
C SER A 100 0.88 3.63 -26.88
N SER A 101 2.13 3.90 -26.51
CA SER A 101 3.30 3.73 -27.38
C SER A 101 3.60 2.27 -27.73
N LEU A 102 3.02 1.31 -27.00
CA LEU A 102 3.22 -0.12 -27.21
C LEU A 102 2.38 -0.71 -28.35
N GLY A 103 1.64 0.14 -29.07
CA GLY A 103 0.82 -0.23 -30.23
C GLY A 103 -0.66 -0.31 -29.94
N THR A 104 -1.48 -0.41 -30.99
CA THR A 104 -2.95 -0.28 -30.92
C THR A 104 -3.61 -1.33 -30.02
N LYS A 105 -3.12 -2.57 -30.02
CA LYS A 105 -3.63 -3.65 -29.16
C LYS A 105 -3.40 -3.33 -27.68
N ALA A 106 -2.20 -2.89 -27.31
CA ALA A 106 -1.90 -2.48 -25.93
C ALA A 106 -2.69 -1.22 -25.55
N ALA A 107 -2.80 -0.25 -26.44
CA ALA A 107 -3.57 0.98 -26.20
C ALA A 107 -5.05 0.72 -25.89
N ALA A 108 -5.62 -0.37 -26.42
CA ALA A 108 -7.01 -0.78 -26.18
C ALA A 108 -7.24 -1.49 -24.85
N THR A 109 -6.20 -1.92 -24.14
CA THR A 109 -6.34 -2.58 -22.84
C THR A 109 -6.53 -1.54 -21.73
N ILE A 110 -7.14 -1.97 -20.61
CA ILE A 110 -7.43 -1.11 -19.47
C ILE A 110 -6.57 -1.42 -18.24
N ASP A 111 -5.97 -2.62 -18.19
CA ASP A 111 -5.21 -3.14 -17.06
C ASP A 111 -3.95 -3.91 -17.50
N GLU A 112 -3.05 -4.18 -16.55
CA GLU A 112 -1.77 -4.87 -16.81
C GLU A 112 -1.98 -6.31 -17.29
N TRP A 113 -3.06 -6.95 -16.84
CA TRP A 113 -3.46 -8.28 -17.30
C TRP A 113 -3.69 -8.30 -18.82
N GLY A 114 -4.61 -7.45 -19.29
CA GLY A 114 -4.92 -7.31 -20.71
C GLY A 114 -3.71 -6.84 -21.50
N LEU A 115 -2.88 -5.94 -20.93
CA LEU A 115 -1.62 -5.51 -21.55
C LEU A 115 -0.70 -6.70 -21.83
N CYS A 116 -0.47 -7.56 -20.85
CA CYS A 116 0.38 -8.73 -21.06
C CYS A 116 -0.21 -9.73 -22.05
N GLN A 117 -1.53 -9.93 -22.05
CA GLN A 117 -2.19 -10.74 -23.08
C GLN A 117 -1.96 -10.17 -24.48
N ALA A 118 -2.12 -8.85 -24.64
CA ALA A 118 -1.94 -8.16 -25.92
C ALA A 118 -0.50 -8.21 -26.44
N LEU A 119 0.48 -8.10 -25.54
CA LEU A 119 1.91 -8.12 -25.88
C LEU A 119 2.48 -9.55 -26.03
N GLY A 120 1.84 -10.56 -25.43
CA GLY A 120 2.30 -11.94 -25.43
C GLY A 120 3.75 -12.06 -24.94
N LYS A 121 4.62 -12.69 -25.75
CA LYS A 121 6.04 -12.90 -25.40
C LYS A 121 6.82 -11.60 -25.17
N GLN A 122 6.32 -10.47 -25.68
CA GLN A 122 6.97 -9.16 -25.48
C GLN A 122 6.62 -8.52 -24.13
N CYS A 123 5.64 -9.03 -23.36
CA CYS A 123 5.28 -8.41 -22.09
C CYS A 123 6.48 -8.34 -21.13
N GLY A 124 7.19 -9.46 -20.95
CA GLY A 124 8.35 -9.53 -20.06
C GLY A 124 9.46 -8.54 -20.42
N PRO A 125 10.05 -8.61 -21.63
CA PRO A 125 11.10 -7.67 -22.03
C PRO A 125 10.71 -6.19 -21.92
N ILE A 126 9.45 -5.85 -22.24
CA ILE A 126 8.95 -4.47 -22.17
C ILE A 126 8.79 -4.02 -20.72
N LEU A 127 8.20 -4.87 -19.87
CA LEU A 127 8.03 -4.56 -18.45
C LEU A 127 9.37 -4.45 -17.73
N GLU A 128 10.33 -5.35 -17.99
CA GLU A 128 11.68 -5.27 -17.41
C GLU A 128 12.35 -3.93 -17.74
N LYS A 129 12.33 -3.51 -19.00
CA LYS A 129 12.85 -2.19 -19.40
C LYS A 129 12.10 -1.04 -18.72
N ARG A 130 10.79 -1.18 -18.49
CA ARG A 130 10.00 -0.16 -17.79
C ARG A 130 10.32 -0.13 -16.30
N TYR A 131 10.49 -1.28 -15.65
CA TYR A 131 10.87 -1.39 -14.24
C TYR A 131 12.24 -0.76 -13.97
N GLU A 132 13.19 -0.90 -14.91
CA GLU A 132 14.53 -0.30 -14.80
C GLU A 132 14.51 1.23 -14.86
N SER A 133 13.65 1.78 -15.73
CA SER A 133 13.70 3.20 -16.13
C SER A 133 12.64 4.09 -15.49
N PHE A 134 11.49 3.55 -15.06
CA PHE A 134 10.38 4.35 -14.54
C PHE A 134 10.69 4.96 -13.16
N LEU A 135 11.27 4.17 -12.25
CA LEU A 135 11.75 4.60 -10.95
C LEU A 135 13.17 4.06 -10.74
N ASN A 136 14.09 4.94 -10.33
CA ASN A 136 15.49 4.59 -10.08
C ASN A 136 16.00 5.31 -8.82
N THR A 137 17.28 5.11 -8.48
CA THR A 137 17.89 5.68 -7.27
C THR A 137 17.87 7.21 -7.24
N SER A 138 17.91 7.88 -8.40
CA SER A 138 17.81 9.36 -8.46
C SER A 138 16.40 9.86 -8.08
N THR A 139 15.36 9.04 -8.30
CA THR A 139 14.04 9.31 -7.73
C THR A 139 14.09 9.28 -6.21
N ILE A 140 14.75 8.27 -5.63
CA ILE A 140 14.90 8.16 -4.16
C ILE A 140 15.66 9.36 -3.59
N ASP A 141 16.74 9.80 -4.25
CA ASP A 141 17.48 11.01 -3.86
C ASP A 141 16.58 12.25 -3.85
N THR A 142 15.71 12.39 -4.86
CA THR A 142 14.76 13.49 -4.99
C THR A 142 13.74 13.49 -3.85
N LEU A 143 13.21 12.32 -3.50
CA LEU A 143 12.27 12.15 -2.39
C LEU A 143 12.93 12.44 -1.03
N ALA A 144 14.15 11.93 -0.82
CA ALA A 144 14.91 12.15 0.41
C ALA A 144 15.22 13.64 0.67
N LYS A 145 15.49 14.44 -0.39
CA LYS A 145 15.75 15.88 -0.27
C LYS A 145 14.62 16.66 0.42
N VAL A 146 13.38 16.21 0.27
CA VAL A 146 12.21 16.82 0.92
C VAL A 146 11.75 16.06 2.18
N GLY A 147 12.62 15.19 2.71
CA GLY A 147 12.43 14.55 4.00
C GLY A 147 11.50 13.34 3.98
N VAL A 148 11.30 12.70 2.83
CA VAL A 148 10.62 11.39 2.78
C VAL A 148 11.43 10.38 3.60
N ASN A 149 10.77 9.67 4.51
CA ASN A 149 11.39 8.67 5.38
C ASN A 149 10.74 7.27 5.23
N THR A 150 9.68 7.16 4.43
CA THR A 150 8.95 5.90 4.23
C THR A 150 8.58 5.74 2.75
N LEU A 151 8.76 4.55 2.20
CA LEU A 151 8.33 4.18 0.86
C LEU A 151 7.28 3.08 0.94
N ARG A 152 6.09 3.31 0.39
CA ARG A 152 5.09 2.25 0.16
C ARG A 152 5.22 1.76 -1.27
N ILE A 153 5.49 0.48 -1.48
CA ILE A 153 5.80 -0.07 -2.80
C ILE A 153 4.77 -1.13 -3.14
N THR A 154 3.97 -0.86 -4.17
CA THR A 154 2.95 -1.79 -4.64
C THR A 154 3.54 -2.79 -5.61
N THR A 155 3.15 -4.06 -5.44
CA THR A 155 3.58 -5.18 -6.28
C THR A 155 2.36 -6.00 -6.65
N THR A 156 2.33 -6.53 -7.87
CA THR A 156 1.39 -7.60 -8.18
C THR A 156 1.79 -8.88 -7.46
N TYR A 157 0.87 -9.81 -7.22
CA TYR A 157 1.25 -11.15 -6.71
C TYR A 157 2.24 -11.87 -7.64
N ALA A 158 2.26 -11.51 -8.93
CA ALA A 158 3.15 -12.10 -9.93
C ALA A 158 4.62 -11.70 -9.75
N ALA A 159 4.94 -10.70 -8.93
CA ALA A 159 6.32 -10.48 -8.48
C ALA A 159 6.81 -11.62 -7.56
N TRP A 160 5.90 -12.36 -6.94
CA TRP A 160 6.20 -13.29 -5.84
C TRP A 160 5.96 -14.75 -6.21
N VAL A 161 4.89 -15.02 -6.96
CA VAL A 161 4.45 -16.36 -7.31
C VAL A 161 4.01 -16.45 -8.77
N LYS A 162 4.31 -17.58 -9.42
CA LYS A 162 3.83 -17.89 -10.76
C LYS A 162 2.54 -18.71 -10.68
N VAL A 163 1.40 -18.02 -10.67
CA VAL A 163 0.08 -18.67 -10.61
C VAL A 163 -0.30 -19.21 -11.99
N PRO A 164 -0.69 -20.50 -12.12
CA PRO A 164 -1.16 -21.06 -13.37
C PRO A 164 -2.34 -20.28 -13.94
N GLY A 165 -2.29 -19.97 -15.24
CA GLY A 165 -3.35 -19.20 -15.93
C GLY A 165 -3.27 -17.68 -15.74
N SER A 166 -2.39 -17.16 -14.88
CA SER A 166 -2.17 -15.72 -14.77
C SER A 166 -1.57 -15.14 -16.05
N ALA A 167 -2.14 -14.04 -16.55
CA ALA A 167 -1.55 -13.30 -17.67
C ALA A 167 -0.43 -12.36 -17.23
N PHE A 168 -0.30 -12.08 -15.93
CA PHE A 168 0.77 -11.23 -15.45
C PHE A 168 2.15 -11.81 -15.77
N TYR A 169 3.09 -10.90 -16.00
CA TYR A 169 4.48 -11.26 -16.12
C TYR A 169 5.05 -11.65 -14.75
N HIS A 170 5.74 -12.80 -14.69
CA HIS A 170 6.54 -13.23 -13.54
C HIS A 170 8.02 -13.27 -13.96
N GLY A 171 8.83 -12.41 -13.35
CA GLY A 171 10.23 -12.19 -13.75
C GLY A 171 11.07 -11.59 -12.64
N LYS A 172 11.84 -10.55 -12.95
CA LYS A 172 12.87 -9.98 -12.06
C LYS A 172 12.34 -8.84 -11.20
N GLN A 173 11.03 -8.74 -10.98
CA GLN A 173 10.46 -7.68 -10.14
C GLN A 173 11.12 -7.60 -8.75
N GLN A 174 11.48 -8.74 -8.15
CA GLN A 174 12.19 -8.78 -6.86
C GLN A 174 13.62 -8.23 -6.95
N GLU A 175 14.33 -8.38 -8.08
CA GLU A 175 15.66 -7.79 -8.27
C GLU A 175 15.56 -6.25 -8.34
N HIS A 176 14.59 -5.74 -9.09
CA HIS A 176 14.29 -4.29 -9.17
C HIS A 176 13.88 -3.72 -7.81
N LEU A 177 13.01 -4.43 -7.09
CA LEU A 177 12.60 -4.07 -5.74
C LEU A 177 13.79 -4.05 -4.78
N ARG A 178 14.67 -5.07 -4.81
CA ARG A 178 15.87 -5.13 -3.97
C ARG A 178 16.77 -3.93 -4.21
N ARG A 179 17.04 -3.60 -5.48
CA ARG A 179 17.89 -2.46 -5.84
C ARG A 179 17.41 -1.15 -5.19
N ILE A 180 16.11 -0.88 -5.26
CA ILE A 180 15.53 0.36 -4.70
C ILE A 180 15.44 0.33 -3.18
N THR A 181 14.95 -0.77 -2.61
CA THR A 181 14.79 -0.89 -1.16
C THR A 181 16.13 -0.88 -0.44
N GLN A 182 17.15 -1.57 -0.95
CA GLN A 182 18.50 -1.56 -0.36
C GLN A 182 19.07 -0.14 -0.36
N TYR A 183 19.00 0.55 -1.50
CA TYR A 183 19.48 1.92 -1.61
C TYR A 183 18.75 2.88 -0.65
N ALA A 184 17.42 2.82 -0.59
CA ALA A 184 16.61 3.65 0.30
C ALA A 184 16.92 3.40 1.79
N ILE A 185 17.13 2.14 2.19
CA ILE A 185 17.44 1.76 3.56
C ILE A 185 18.86 2.17 3.94
N GLU A 186 19.86 1.78 3.14
CA GLU A 186 21.27 2.01 3.48
C GLU A 186 21.68 3.47 3.37
N ARG A 187 21.17 4.18 2.35
CA ARG A 187 21.56 5.57 2.11
C ARG A 187 20.81 6.55 2.98
N TYR A 188 19.53 6.29 3.24
CA TYR A 188 18.59 7.26 3.81
C TYR A 188 17.84 6.77 5.05
N ASN A 189 18.09 5.53 5.50
CA ASN A 189 17.39 4.94 6.63
C ASN A 189 15.87 4.94 6.46
N MET A 190 15.37 4.80 5.22
CA MET A 190 13.92 4.79 4.96
C MET A 190 13.29 3.50 5.48
N HIS A 191 12.03 3.58 5.91
CA HIS A 191 11.18 2.43 6.18
C HIS A 191 10.46 2.01 4.89
N ILE A 192 10.29 0.71 4.67
CA ILE A 192 9.67 0.16 3.46
C ILE A 192 8.38 -0.57 3.83
N ILE A 193 7.29 -0.25 3.15
CA ILE A 193 6.05 -1.02 3.18
C ILE A 193 5.97 -1.80 1.86
N ILE A 194 6.03 -3.13 1.92
CA ILE A 194 5.83 -3.99 0.73
C ILE A 194 4.35 -4.34 0.66
N GLY A 195 3.69 -3.86 -0.41
CA GLY A 195 2.27 -4.06 -0.69
C GLY A 195 2.03 -5.16 -1.70
N LEU A 196 1.23 -6.17 -1.33
CA LEU A 196 0.53 -7.04 -2.27
C LEU A 196 -0.73 -6.30 -2.75
N HIS A 197 -0.59 -5.62 -3.88
CA HIS A 197 -1.62 -4.74 -4.42
C HIS A 197 -2.70 -5.52 -5.16
N SER A 198 -2.33 -6.65 -5.76
CA SER A 198 -3.24 -7.66 -6.29
C SER A 198 -3.02 -9.00 -5.59
N LEU A 199 -4.08 -9.80 -5.50
CA LEU A 199 -4.02 -11.21 -5.10
C LEU A 199 -4.63 -12.10 -6.19
N PRO A 200 -4.22 -13.38 -6.27
CA PRO A 200 -4.71 -14.30 -7.29
C PRO A 200 -6.23 -14.40 -7.33
N GLY A 201 -6.82 -14.24 -8.50
CA GLY A 201 -8.27 -14.25 -8.71
C GLY A 201 -8.95 -12.88 -8.62
N GLY A 202 -8.24 -11.82 -8.21
CA GLY A 202 -8.80 -10.46 -8.16
C GLY A 202 -9.59 -10.17 -6.89
N ILE A 203 -9.23 -9.06 -6.23
CA ILE A 203 -9.75 -8.71 -4.90
C ILE A 203 -10.76 -7.56 -4.90
N ASN A 204 -10.96 -6.87 -6.03
CA ASN A 204 -11.80 -5.68 -6.05
C ASN A 204 -12.47 -5.36 -7.39
N ASN A 205 -12.42 -6.26 -8.38
CA ASN A 205 -12.96 -6.05 -9.74
C ASN A 205 -12.32 -4.90 -10.53
N LEU A 206 -11.25 -4.26 -10.03
CA LEU A 206 -10.54 -3.18 -10.70
C LEU A 206 -9.25 -3.69 -11.36
N ASP A 207 -8.67 -2.83 -12.18
CA ASP A 207 -7.36 -3.02 -12.81
C ASP A 207 -6.24 -3.32 -11.80
N ILE A 208 -6.31 -2.71 -10.62
CA ILE A 208 -5.32 -2.86 -9.55
C ILE A 208 -5.42 -4.18 -8.76
N GLY A 209 -6.61 -4.79 -8.69
CA GLY A 209 -6.84 -5.98 -7.85
C GLY A 209 -6.38 -7.28 -8.48
N GLU A 210 -6.33 -7.33 -9.82
CA GLU A 210 -5.66 -8.32 -10.68
C GLU A 210 -5.96 -7.97 -12.14
N ALA A 211 -7.23 -7.89 -12.48
CA ALA A 211 -7.74 -7.46 -13.77
C ALA A 211 -9.18 -6.97 -13.58
N PHE A 212 -9.62 -6.07 -14.46
CA PHE A 212 -10.98 -5.56 -14.42
C PHE A 212 -12.00 -6.71 -14.53
N GLY A 213 -12.98 -6.73 -13.63
CA GLY A 213 -14.00 -7.77 -13.56
C GLY A 213 -13.56 -9.10 -12.94
N HIS A 214 -12.32 -9.21 -12.44
CA HIS A 214 -11.90 -10.39 -11.67
C HIS A 214 -12.29 -10.25 -10.19
N ASP A 215 -13.03 -11.22 -9.67
CA ASP A 215 -13.56 -11.29 -8.29
C ASP A 215 -13.38 -12.66 -7.62
N GLY A 216 -12.66 -13.57 -8.28
CA GLY A 216 -12.50 -14.97 -7.89
C GLY A 216 -11.60 -15.21 -6.68
N TRP A 217 -11.02 -14.18 -6.04
CA TRP A 217 -10.23 -14.36 -4.81
C TRP A 217 -11.10 -14.77 -3.61
N PHE A 218 -12.27 -14.17 -3.48
CA PHE A 218 -13.15 -14.42 -2.35
C PHE A 218 -13.70 -15.85 -2.37
N TYR A 219 -13.66 -16.52 -1.22
CA TYR A 219 -14.21 -17.88 -1.02
C TYR A 219 -13.56 -18.97 -1.89
N ASN A 220 -12.38 -18.72 -2.44
CA ASN A 220 -11.63 -19.66 -3.25
C ASN A 220 -10.36 -20.12 -2.52
N SER A 221 -10.35 -21.36 -2.04
CA SER A 221 -9.24 -21.93 -1.26
C SER A 221 -7.93 -22.02 -2.06
N THR A 222 -8.00 -22.23 -3.37
CA THR A 222 -6.82 -22.25 -4.25
C THR A 222 -6.18 -20.86 -4.33
N ASN A 223 -6.97 -19.83 -4.55
CA ASN A 223 -6.50 -18.44 -4.59
C ASN A 223 -5.98 -17.96 -3.24
N LEU A 224 -6.63 -18.37 -2.14
CA LEU A 224 -6.15 -18.13 -0.78
C LEU A 224 -4.78 -18.79 -0.55
N ALA A 225 -4.60 -20.05 -0.96
CA ALA A 225 -3.33 -20.75 -0.84
C ALA A 225 -2.20 -20.08 -1.64
N TRP A 226 -2.49 -19.59 -2.85
CA TRP A 226 -1.52 -18.80 -3.62
C TRP A 226 -1.21 -17.44 -2.99
N SER A 227 -2.21 -16.78 -2.41
CA SER A 227 -2.02 -15.53 -1.66
C SER A 227 -1.07 -15.73 -0.48
N PHE A 228 -1.21 -16.85 0.25
CA PHE A 228 -0.29 -17.22 1.31
C PHE A 228 1.12 -17.51 0.81
N LYS A 229 1.27 -18.22 -0.33
CA LYS A 229 2.59 -18.43 -0.95
C LYS A 229 3.25 -17.11 -1.35
N ALA A 230 2.48 -16.13 -1.82
CA ALA A 230 2.99 -14.80 -2.12
C ALA A 230 3.52 -14.10 -0.85
N VAL A 231 2.78 -14.16 0.27
CA VAL A 231 3.22 -13.65 1.57
C VAL A 231 4.50 -14.34 2.04
N ASP A 232 4.59 -15.66 1.91
CA ASP A 232 5.82 -16.40 2.25
C ASP A 232 7.02 -15.92 1.44
N LYS A 233 6.83 -15.58 0.16
CA LYS A 233 7.88 -15.03 -0.71
C LYS A 233 8.24 -13.58 -0.40
N VAL A 234 7.28 -12.76 0.01
CA VAL A 234 7.56 -11.43 0.58
C VAL A 234 8.43 -11.57 1.83
N LEU A 235 8.12 -12.53 2.71
CA LEU A 235 8.90 -12.77 3.92
C LEU A 235 10.30 -13.34 3.62
N ASP A 236 10.46 -14.20 2.61
CA ASP A 236 11.77 -14.63 2.11
C ASP A 236 12.62 -13.43 1.68
N PHE A 237 12.02 -12.50 0.92
CA PHE A 237 12.68 -11.25 0.54
C PHE A 237 13.06 -10.40 1.76
N VAL A 238 12.18 -10.24 2.75
CA VAL A 238 12.51 -9.48 3.97
C VAL A 238 13.63 -10.16 4.75
N LYS A 239 13.64 -11.48 4.90
CA LYS A 239 14.73 -12.23 5.55
C LYS A 239 16.07 -12.04 4.85
N ALA A 240 16.08 -12.07 3.52
CA ALA A 240 17.28 -11.93 2.71
C ALA A 240 17.82 -10.48 2.63
N SER A 241 17.11 -9.50 3.20
CA SER A 241 17.47 -8.08 3.07
C SER A 241 18.64 -7.62 3.94
N GLY A 242 19.02 -8.38 4.97
CA GLY A 242 19.90 -7.88 6.04
C GLY A 242 19.28 -6.81 6.95
N HIS A 243 18.06 -6.36 6.66
CA HIS A 243 17.37 -5.23 7.31
C HIS A 243 15.91 -5.55 7.65
N LYS A 244 15.62 -6.72 8.24
CA LYS A 244 14.23 -7.11 8.60
C LYS A 244 13.45 -6.02 9.35
N ASN A 245 14.15 -5.20 10.14
CA ASN A 245 13.61 -4.11 10.92
C ASN A 245 13.15 -2.88 10.11
N ALA A 246 13.50 -2.82 8.82
CA ALA A 246 13.13 -1.75 7.91
C ALA A 246 11.83 -2.03 7.13
N PHE A 247 11.13 -3.14 7.40
CA PHE A 247 9.97 -3.56 6.61
C PHE A 247 8.67 -3.64 7.41
N THR A 248 7.58 -3.25 6.76
CA THR A 248 6.18 -3.55 7.12
C THR A 248 5.53 -4.30 5.95
N ILE A 249 4.67 -5.28 6.26
CA ILE A 249 3.97 -6.08 5.24
C ILE A 249 2.53 -5.58 5.10
N ALA A 250 2.14 -5.10 3.93
CA ALA A 250 0.75 -4.81 3.56
C ALA A 250 0.25 -5.92 2.62
N PRO A 251 -0.45 -6.95 3.13
CA PRO A 251 -0.75 -8.15 2.37
C PRO A 251 -2.01 -8.02 1.49
N LEU A 252 -2.73 -6.91 1.58
CA LEU A 252 -4.00 -6.68 0.90
C LEU A 252 -4.16 -5.18 0.60
N ASN A 253 -4.82 -4.84 -0.51
CA ASN A 253 -5.13 -3.47 -0.89
C ASN A 253 -6.57 -3.34 -1.40
N GLU A 254 -7.39 -2.52 -0.74
CA GLU A 254 -8.72 -2.10 -1.22
C GLU A 254 -9.60 -3.26 -1.68
N ALA A 255 -9.68 -4.33 -0.90
CA ALA A 255 -10.49 -5.49 -1.22
C ALA A 255 -11.99 -5.15 -1.15
N SER A 256 -12.74 -5.60 -2.14
CA SER A 256 -14.14 -5.27 -2.34
C SER A 256 -14.82 -6.38 -3.13
N ASP A 257 -15.85 -7.00 -2.56
CA ASP A 257 -16.69 -7.97 -3.27
C ASP A 257 -17.94 -7.31 -3.90
N ASN A 258 -18.03 -5.98 -3.85
CA ASN A 258 -19.10 -5.21 -4.46
C ASN A 258 -18.57 -3.97 -5.19
N LEU A 259 -18.34 -4.08 -6.50
CA LEU A 259 -17.83 -3.00 -7.35
C LEU A 259 -18.68 -1.72 -7.27
N ALA A 260 -20.01 -1.85 -7.24
CA ALA A 260 -20.90 -0.68 -7.18
C ALA A 260 -20.77 0.12 -5.87
N GLY A 261 -20.26 -0.51 -4.81
CA GLY A 261 -20.01 0.13 -3.51
C GLY A 261 -18.54 0.49 -3.26
N PHE A 262 -17.65 0.27 -4.24
CA PHE A 262 -16.21 0.51 -4.08
C PHE A 262 -15.92 1.95 -3.64
N GLY A 263 -14.88 2.14 -2.83
CA GLY A 263 -14.56 3.44 -2.24
C GLY A 263 -15.45 3.83 -1.05
N SER A 264 -16.31 2.92 -0.60
CA SER A 264 -17.17 3.11 0.57
C SER A 264 -17.33 1.82 1.37
N ALA A 265 -17.87 1.93 2.58
CA ALA A 265 -18.20 0.78 3.40
C ALA A 265 -19.19 -0.21 2.74
N ALA A 266 -19.89 0.17 1.67
CA ALA A 266 -20.78 -0.72 0.93
C ALA A 266 -20.03 -1.67 -0.02
N GLY A 267 -18.75 -1.42 -0.30
CA GLY A 267 -17.93 -2.25 -1.19
C GLY A 267 -17.55 -3.61 -0.62
N LEU A 268 -17.69 -3.80 0.70
CA LEU A 268 -17.30 -5.04 1.37
C LEU A 268 -18.46 -5.63 2.19
N SER A 269 -18.87 -6.85 1.86
CA SER A 269 -19.90 -7.60 2.60
C SER A 269 -19.35 -8.17 3.92
N ASP A 270 -20.26 -8.57 4.81
CA ASP A 270 -19.87 -9.26 6.06
C ASP A 270 -19.21 -10.63 5.76
N LYS A 271 -19.67 -11.30 4.70
CA LYS A 271 -19.08 -12.57 4.25
C LYS A 271 -17.64 -12.36 3.77
N ALA A 272 -17.38 -11.28 3.03
CA ALA A 272 -16.05 -10.95 2.52
C ALA A 272 -15.12 -10.47 3.64
N THR A 273 -15.67 -9.75 4.61
CA THR A 273 -14.99 -9.39 5.85
C THR A 273 -14.46 -10.65 6.56
N ASN A 274 -15.29 -11.69 6.72
CA ASN A 274 -14.87 -12.94 7.35
C ASN A 274 -13.76 -13.67 6.56
N TRP A 275 -13.80 -13.59 5.23
CA TRP A 275 -12.74 -14.13 4.38
C TRP A 275 -11.41 -13.37 4.59
N ILE A 276 -11.45 -12.04 4.66
CA ILE A 276 -10.28 -11.21 4.96
C ILE A 276 -9.73 -11.52 6.36
N LEU A 277 -10.57 -11.74 7.37
CA LEU A 277 -10.10 -12.17 8.70
C LEU A 277 -9.35 -13.49 8.65
N THR A 278 -9.85 -14.46 7.88
CA THR A 278 -9.19 -15.76 7.66
C THR A 278 -7.81 -15.55 7.02
N TYR A 279 -7.75 -14.74 5.96
CA TYR A 279 -6.49 -14.38 5.31
C TYR A 279 -5.52 -13.68 6.26
N MET A 280 -5.95 -12.62 6.95
CA MET A 280 -5.11 -11.84 7.85
C MET A 280 -4.58 -12.68 9.01
N ASN A 281 -5.37 -13.60 9.58
CA ASN A 281 -4.90 -14.53 10.61
C ASN A 281 -3.78 -15.45 10.08
N GLY A 282 -3.92 -15.97 8.85
CA GLY A 282 -2.88 -16.75 8.20
C GLY A 282 -1.63 -15.94 7.85
N VAL A 283 -1.78 -14.63 7.56
CA VAL A 283 -0.64 -13.70 7.39
C VAL A 283 0.07 -13.50 8.71
N PHE A 284 -0.64 -13.19 9.81
CA PHE A 284 -0.02 -13.00 11.12
C PHE A 284 0.78 -14.24 11.55
N GLN A 285 0.24 -15.44 11.37
CA GLN A 285 0.97 -16.68 11.69
C GLN A 285 2.30 -16.77 10.94
N ARG A 286 2.31 -16.45 9.64
CA ARG A 286 3.53 -16.47 8.80
C ARG A 286 4.53 -15.42 9.22
N VAL A 287 4.08 -14.18 9.46
CA VAL A 287 4.95 -13.08 9.90
C VAL A 287 5.54 -13.39 11.28
N GLU A 288 4.73 -13.87 12.22
CA GLU A 288 5.17 -14.18 13.58
C GLU A 288 6.14 -15.36 13.64
N ALA A 289 6.00 -16.34 12.75
CA ALA A 289 6.96 -17.43 12.59
C ALA A 289 8.33 -16.94 12.08
N VAL A 290 8.39 -15.81 11.38
CA VAL A 290 9.64 -15.18 10.93
C VAL A 290 10.20 -14.23 12.00
N ASP A 291 9.40 -13.25 12.42
CA ASP A 291 9.73 -12.30 13.49
C ASP A 291 8.49 -11.47 13.84
N LYS A 292 7.88 -11.69 15.02
CA LYS A 292 6.69 -10.95 15.50
C LYS A 292 6.85 -9.42 15.58
N ARG A 293 8.07 -8.90 15.47
CA ARG A 293 8.36 -7.46 15.46
C ARG A 293 8.15 -6.82 14.09
N ILE A 294 8.07 -7.61 13.02
CA ILE A 294 7.69 -7.11 11.69
C ILE A 294 6.22 -6.69 11.76
N PRO A 295 5.87 -5.42 11.45
CA PRO A 295 4.48 -4.99 11.46
C PRO A 295 3.70 -5.55 10.27
N VAL A 296 2.42 -5.82 10.49
CA VAL A 296 1.46 -6.14 9.44
C VAL A 296 0.48 -4.99 9.33
N MET A 297 0.19 -4.59 8.10
CA MET A 297 -0.70 -3.50 7.77
C MET A 297 -2.00 -4.05 7.20
N LEU A 298 -3.15 -3.60 7.69
CA LEU A 298 -4.46 -3.95 7.14
C LEU A 298 -5.04 -2.73 6.45
N GLN A 299 -5.16 -2.77 5.13
CA GLN A 299 -5.94 -1.79 4.40
C GLN A 299 -7.42 -1.94 4.78
N ASP A 300 -8.05 -0.84 5.16
CA ASP A 300 -9.35 -0.83 5.85
C ASP A 300 -10.56 -1.08 4.95
N ASN A 301 -10.35 -1.22 3.63
CA ASN A 301 -11.37 -1.48 2.62
C ASN A 301 -12.53 -0.47 2.71
N PHE A 302 -12.23 0.78 3.08
CA PHE A 302 -13.19 1.88 3.26
C PHE A 302 -14.26 1.64 4.35
N LYS A 303 -14.07 0.63 5.22
CA LYS A 303 -14.90 0.39 6.41
C LYS A 303 -14.50 1.26 7.60
N GLY A 304 -13.30 1.84 7.58
CA GLY A 304 -12.73 2.63 8.66
C GLY A 304 -12.11 1.78 9.78
N ALA A 305 -11.27 2.39 10.61
CA ALA A 305 -10.49 1.68 11.60
C ALA A 305 -11.35 1.14 12.76
N ALA A 306 -12.45 1.83 13.08
CA ALA A 306 -13.39 1.43 14.12
C ALA A 306 -14.06 0.08 13.84
N PHE A 307 -14.31 -0.23 12.56
CA PHE A 307 -14.91 -1.49 12.14
C PHE A 307 -13.97 -2.68 12.38
N TRP A 308 -12.68 -2.54 12.02
CA TRP A 308 -11.69 -3.60 12.13
C TRP A 308 -11.12 -3.77 13.54
N SER A 309 -10.98 -2.67 14.30
CA SER A 309 -10.40 -2.66 15.65
C SER A 309 -10.90 -3.76 16.60
N PRO A 310 -12.22 -4.02 16.76
CA PRO A 310 -12.70 -5.07 17.65
C PRO A 310 -12.39 -6.49 17.17
N LEU A 311 -12.09 -6.70 15.89
CA LEU A 311 -11.90 -8.01 15.26
C LEU A 311 -10.50 -8.59 15.46
N PHE A 312 -9.54 -7.79 15.95
CA PHE A 312 -8.17 -8.21 16.20
C PHE A 312 -7.74 -8.00 17.65
N ASP A 313 -6.88 -8.89 18.18
CA ASP A 313 -6.27 -8.72 19.50
C ASP A 313 -5.36 -7.48 19.52
N LYS A 314 -5.49 -6.64 20.55
CA LYS A 314 -4.66 -5.46 20.79
C LYS A 314 -3.15 -5.74 20.88
N LYS A 315 -2.77 -7.01 21.12
CA LYS A 315 -1.37 -7.47 21.17
C LYS A 315 -0.76 -7.67 19.78
N ARG A 316 -1.56 -7.76 18.71
CA ARG A 316 -1.04 -7.88 17.34
C ARG A 316 -0.25 -6.62 16.99
N ASN A 317 0.88 -6.80 16.29
CA ASN A 317 1.64 -5.71 15.70
C ASN A 317 0.97 -5.26 14.40
N LEU A 318 -0.25 -4.75 14.54
CA LEU A 318 -1.14 -4.32 13.47
C LEU A 318 -1.14 -2.79 13.37
N VAL A 319 -1.07 -2.29 12.14
CA VAL A 319 -1.37 -0.91 11.75
C VAL A 319 -2.52 -0.92 10.75
N ILE A 320 -3.48 -0.02 10.92
CA ILE A 320 -4.58 0.16 9.96
C ILE A 320 -4.10 1.12 8.87
N ASP A 321 -4.30 0.75 7.61
CA ASP A 321 -4.03 1.57 6.42
C ASP A 321 -5.34 2.11 5.88
N SER A 322 -5.51 3.43 5.96
CA SER A 322 -6.67 4.15 5.43
C SER A 322 -6.27 4.91 4.18
N HIS A 323 -7.08 4.80 3.13
CA HIS A 323 -6.89 5.57 1.91
C HIS A 323 -7.85 6.76 1.90
N VAL A 324 -7.31 7.98 1.75
CA VAL A 324 -8.08 9.22 1.87
C VAL A 324 -7.92 10.04 0.60
N TYR A 325 -9.00 10.13 -0.17
CA TYR A 325 -9.04 10.86 -1.42
C TYR A 325 -10.21 11.83 -1.47
N TYR A 326 -9.97 13.02 -2.03
CA TYR A 326 -11.00 14.05 -2.19
C TYR A 326 -11.51 14.18 -3.63
N PHE A 327 -10.89 13.54 -4.61
CA PHE A 327 -11.30 13.66 -6.02
C PHE A 327 -12.68 13.04 -6.31
N ALA A 328 -13.13 12.09 -5.48
CA ALA A 328 -14.42 11.41 -5.60
C ALA A 328 -15.42 11.83 -4.49
N ALA A 329 -15.07 12.82 -3.66
CA ALA A 329 -15.89 13.25 -2.54
C ALA A 329 -16.77 14.45 -2.95
N SER A 330 -18.09 14.23 -2.99
CA SER A 330 -19.09 15.26 -3.29
C SER A 330 -18.91 16.51 -2.43
N GLY A 331 -18.97 17.67 -3.08
CA GLY A 331 -18.88 18.97 -2.40
C GLY A 331 -17.47 19.37 -1.95
N THR A 332 -16.42 18.65 -2.37
CA THR A 332 -15.04 19.04 -2.04
C THR A 332 -14.45 19.96 -3.11
N TYR A 333 -14.07 21.16 -2.68
CA TYR A 333 -13.45 22.18 -3.52
C TYR A 333 -12.03 22.46 -3.03
N SER A 334 -11.10 22.71 -3.96
CA SER A 334 -9.69 22.93 -3.62
C SER A 334 -9.50 24.04 -2.57
N GLN A 335 -10.28 25.12 -2.64
CA GLN A 335 -10.20 26.24 -1.69
C GLN A 335 -10.74 25.91 -0.28
N TYR A 336 -11.48 24.82 -0.10
CA TYR A 336 -12.18 24.50 1.16
C TYR A 336 -11.81 23.14 1.76
N VAL A 337 -10.98 22.34 1.10
CA VAL A 337 -10.64 20.99 1.56
C VAL A 337 -9.76 20.97 2.81
N ALA A 338 -8.91 21.97 3.00
CA ALA A 338 -7.94 22.00 4.11
C ALA A 338 -8.59 21.90 5.52
N PRO A 339 -9.69 22.61 5.84
CA PRO A 339 -10.41 22.38 7.09
C PRO A 339 -10.94 20.93 7.25
N ALA A 340 -11.43 20.31 6.17
CA ALA A 340 -11.97 18.95 6.21
C ALA A 340 -10.87 17.91 6.54
N VAL A 341 -9.67 18.10 5.98
CA VAL A 341 -8.48 17.28 6.28
C VAL A 341 -8.20 17.22 7.78
N CYS A 342 -8.23 18.37 8.45
CA CYS A 342 -7.94 18.46 9.89
C CYS A 342 -8.97 17.70 10.74
N GLY A 343 -10.25 17.79 10.38
CA GLY A 343 -11.32 17.03 11.04
C GLY A 343 -11.18 15.53 10.79
N GLN A 344 -10.92 15.14 9.54
CA GLN A 344 -10.76 13.74 9.16
C GLN A 344 -9.54 13.07 9.82
N ALA A 345 -8.42 13.78 9.97
CA ALA A 345 -7.24 13.24 10.62
C ALA A 345 -7.47 12.98 12.12
N LYS A 346 -8.13 13.92 12.82
CA LYS A 346 -8.60 13.69 14.20
C LYS A 346 -9.53 12.50 14.26
N TYR A 347 -10.42 12.41 13.27
CA TYR A 347 -11.40 11.36 13.22
C TYR A 347 -10.76 9.98 13.21
N LEU A 348 -9.86 9.75 12.24
CA LEU A 348 -9.12 8.50 12.10
C LEU A 348 -8.34 8.12 13.36
N ALA A 349 -7.82 9.11 14.11
CA ALA A 349 -7.03 8.87 15.32
C ALA A 349 -7.85 8.33 16.51
N GLU A 350 -9.14 8.65 16.57
CA GLU A 350 -10.01 8.32 17.72
C GLU A 350 -10.79 7.01 17.53
N GLU A 351 -10.81 6.46 16.32
CA GLU A 351 -11.62 5.30 15.96
C GLU A 351 -11.14 3.96 16.52
N THR A 352 -9.88 3.83 16.92
CA THR A 352 -9.25 2.52 17.08
C THR A 352 -8.19 2.47 18.18
N LYS A 353 -7.89 1.24 18.62
CA LYS A 353 -6.78 0.93 19.54
C LYS A 353 -5.44 0.68 18.82
N PHE A 354 -5.48 0.57 17.50
CA PHE A 354 -4.31 0.36 16.65
C PHE A 354 -3.83 1.69 16.07
N PRO A 355 -2.54 1.84 15.75
CA PRO A 355 -2.09 2.99 14.96
C PRO A 355 -2.79 2.99 13.60
N VAL A 356 -3.14 4.17 13.11
CA VAL A 356 -3.63 4.40 11.75
C VAL A 356 -2.53 5.07 10.94
N PHE A 357 -2.34 4.66 9.70
CA PHE A 357 -1.46 5.28 8.72
C PHE A 357 -2.30 5.60 7.48
N VAL A 358 -2.18 6.80 6.93
CA VAL A 358 -2.88 7.15 5.69
C VAL A 358 -2.04 6.70 4.49
N GLY A 359 -2.14 5.43 4.09
CA GLY A 359 -1.23 4.85 3.10
C GLY A 359 -1.40 5.36 1.69
N GLU A 360 -2.54 5.99 1.39
CA GLU A 360 -2.75 6.68 0.12
C GLU A 360 -3.55 7.98 0.28
N TRP A 361 -3.06 9.04 -0.36
CA TRP A 361 -3.72 10.34 -0.48
C TRP A 361 -3.08 11.17 -1.60
N SER A 362 -3.79 12.16 -2.15
CA SER A 362 -3.27 13.06 -3.21
C SER A 362 -3.78 14.50 -3.05
N LEU A 363 -3.44 15.40 -4.00
CA LEU A 363 -3.91 16.80 -3.95
C LEU A 363 -5.19 17.06 -4.74
N GLN A 364 -5.64 16.12 -5.59
CA GLN A 364 -6.82 16.35 -6.42
C GLN A 364 -8.08 16.38 -5.54
N THR A 365 -8.88 17.43 -5.71
CA THR A 365 -10.24 17.54 -5.17
C THR A 365 -11.28 17.31 -6.26
N MET A 366 -12.54 17.11 -5.88
CA MET A 366 -13.60 16.89 -6.86
C MET A 366 -13.82 18.10 -7.75
N TYR A 367 -13.79 19.31 -7.17
CA TYR A 367 -14.10 20.54 -7.89
C TYR A 367 -13.04 21.63 -7.76
N ASN A 368 -12.98 22.49 -8.77
CA ASN A 368 -12.23 23.75 -8.84
C ASN A 368 -10.74 23.59 -8.49
N ASN A 369 -10.08 22.57 -9.03
CA ASN A 369 -8.64 22.39 -8.85
C ASN A 369 -7.89 23.60 -9.46
N THR A 370 -6.76 23.99 -8.87
CA THR A 370 -5.96 25.12 -9.35
C THR A 370 -4.47 24.80 -9.41
N LEU A 371 -3.79 25.33 -10.43
CA LEU A 371 -2.34 25.25 -10.57
C LEU A 371 -1.61 26.23 -9.65
N SER A 372 -2.33 27.08 -8.91
CA SER A 372 -1.75 27.97 -7.91
C SER A 372 -0.86 27.20 -6.91
N VAL A 373 0.43 27.50 -6.93
CA VAL A 373 1.41 26.88 -6.01
C VAL A 373 1.03 27.13 -4.55
N PRO A 374 0.65 28.36 -4.11
CA PRO A 374 0.19 28.59 -2.74
C PRO A 374 -1.02 27.73 -2.32
N ASN A 375 -1.99 27.52 -3.20
CA ASN A 375 -3.16 26.70 -2.88
C ASN A 375 -2.77 25.22 -2.74
N ARG A 376 -2.15 24.63 -3.77
CA ARG A 376 -1.68 23.24 -3.71
C ARG A 376 -0.74 22.99 -2.53
N LYS A 377 0.12 23.97 -2.21
CA LYS A 377 1.01 23.92 -1.04
C LYS A 377 0.24 23.93 0.28
N THR A 378 -0.82 24.73 0.38
CA THR A 378 -1.68 24.75 1.57
C THR A 378 -2.37 23.41 1.78
N ILE A 379 -2.91 22.79 0.71
CA ILE A 379 -3.52 21.46 0.79
C ILE A 379 -2.48 20.42 1.20
N PHE A 380 -1.31 20.40 0.53
CA PHE A 380 -0.24 19.45 0.82
C PHE A 380 0.30 19.59 2.26
N ASP A 381 0.66 20.80 2.68
CA ASP A 381 1.21 21.03 4.01
C ASP A 381 0.18 20.71 5.10
N THR A 382 -1.11 21.00 4.87
CA THR A 382 -2.20 20.64 5.79
C THR A 382 -2.38 19.13 5.91
N GLN A 383 -2.42 18.40 4.79
CA GLN A 383 -2.49 16.94 4.81
C GLN A 383 -1.28 16.34 5.52
N ARG A 384 -0.06 16.69 5.11
CA ARG A 384 1.18 16.19 5.72
C ARG A 384 1.23 16.45 7.23
N TYR A 385 0.86 17.66 7.67
CA TYR A 385 0.81 17.98 9.09
C TYR A 385 -0.28 17.20 9.82
N ALA A 386 -1.51 17.17 9.30
CA ALA A 386 -2.63 16.53 9.97
C ALA A 386 -2.39 15.01 10.13
N TRP A 387 -1.87 14.37 9.08
CA TRP A 387 -1.50 12.95 9.13
C TRP A 387 -0.38 12.69 10.14
N GLN A 388 0.63 13.56 10.22
CA GLN A 388 1.71 13.42 11.20
C GLN A 388 1.22 13.66 12.64
N LYS A 389 0.37 14.66 12.84
CA LYS A 389 -0.06 15.08 14.17
C LYS A 389 -1.00 14.06 14.80
N TYR A 390 -2.05 13.68 14.08
CA TYR A 390 -3.15 12.90 14.66
C TYR A 390 -2.95 11.40 14.47
N VAL A 391 -2.40 10.95 13.35
CA VAL A 391 -2.19 9.53 13.04
C VAL A 391 -0.69 9.23 12.86
N ALA A 392 -0.30 8.06 12.35
CA ALA A 392 1.11 7.66 12.21
C ALA A 392 1.80 8.26 10.97
N GLY A 393 1.25 9.32 10.38
CA GLY A 393 1.68 9.88 9.11
C GLY A 393 0.90 9.34 7.91
N GLY A 394 1.43 9.55 6.71
CA GLY A 394 0.80 9.07 5.48
C GLY A 394 1.76 8.93 4.32
N ALA A 395 1.35 8.24 3.25
CA ALA A 395 2.09 8.11 2.00
C ALA A 395 1.30 8.68 0.81
N PHE A 396 1.90 9.68 0.17
CA PHE A 396 1.28 10.32 -0.99
C PHE A 396 1.24 9.37 -2.19
N TRP A 397 0.11 9.29 -2.89
CA TRP A 397 -0.01 8.62 -4.18
C TRP A 397 0.17 9.63 -5.31
N THR A 398 1.24 9.60 -6.10
CA THR A 398 2.39 8.67 -6.12
C THR A 398 3.69 9.42 -6.44
N ALA A 399 4.86 8.78 -6.34
CA ALA A 399 6.15 9.40 -6.60
C ALA A 399 6.25 10.00 -8.01
N VAL A 400 5.89 9.21 -9.03
CA VAL A 400 5.93 9.60 -10.44
C VAL A 400 4.61 9.24 -11.10
N SER A 401 4.03 10.19 -11.82
CA SER A 401 2.81 10.00 -12.62
C SER A 401 2.97 10.78 -13.91
N TYR A 402 2.64 10.15 -15.04
CA TYR A 402 2.53 10.78 -16.36
C TYR A 402 1.08 10.85 -16.82
N SER A 403 0.12 10.83 -15.88
CA SER A 403 -1.31 10.92 -16.21
C SER A 403 -1.63 12.19 -17.00
N THR A 404 -2.41 12.03 -18.06
CA THR A 404 -2.85 13.11 -18.95
C THR A 404 -4.32 13.46 -18.78
N THR A 405 -5.03 12.82 -17.85
CA THR A 405 -6.46 13.02 -17.65
C THR A 405 -6.73 14.43 -17.11
N PRO A 406 -7.59 15.23 -17.76
CA PRO A 406 -8.02 16.52 -17.22
C PRO A 406 -8.69 16.38 -15.85
N VAL A 407 -8.52 17.39 -15.00
CA VAL A 407 -9.28 17.48 -13.74
C VAL A 407 -10.30 18.61 -13.83
N ASP A 408 -11.32 18.59 -12.97
CA ASP A 408 -12.21 19.74 -12.84
C ASP A 408 -11.44 20.97 -12.34
N GLY A 409 -11.53 22.08 -13.07
CA GLY A 409 -10.71 23.27 -12.84
C GLY A 409 -9.50 23.33 -13.77
N GLN A 410 -8.30 23.51 -13.23
CA GLN A 410 -7.07 23.78 -14.00
C GLN A 410 -6.15 22.56 -14.06
N GLY A 411 -5.61 22.27 -15.24
CA GLY A 411 -4.53 21.28 -15.41
C GLY A 411 -5.00 19.83 -15.58
N ILE A 412 -4.07 18.91 -15.33
CA ILE A 412 -4.25 17.46 -15.50
C ILE A 412 -3.85 16.72 -14.22
N GLN A 413 -4.21 15.45 -14.09
CA GLN A 413 -3.89 14.64 -12.90
C GLN A 413 -2.39 14.65 -12.56
N ARG A 414 -1.47 14.66 -13.53
CA ARG A 414 -0.03 14.78 -13.24
C ARG A 414 0.31 15.96 -12.33
N ASP A 415 -0.38 17.10 -12.45
CA ASP A 415 -0.16 18.31 -11.66
C ASP A 415 -0.55 18.17 -10.18
N TYR A 416 -1.27 17.10 -9.82
CA TYR A 416 -1.84 16.85 -8.49
C TYR A 416 -1.47 15.49 -7.89
N TRP A 417 -0.90 14.58 -8.71
CA TRP A 417 -0.61 13.19 -8.35
C TRP A 417 0.85 12.79 -8.54
N SER A 418 1.70 13.62 -9.16
CA SER A 418 3.15 13.36 -9.24
C SER A 418 3.91 14.13 -8.15
N TYR A 419 4.39 13.40 -7.14
CA TYR A 419 5.18 13.97 -6.05
C TYR A 419 6.44 14.68 -6.56
N VAL A 420 7.17 14.08 -7.52
CA VAL A 420 8.40 14.70 -8.07
C VAL A 420 8.13 15.99 -8.83
N ASP A 421 7.01 16.07 -9.56
CA ASP A 421 6.64 17.30 -10.28
C ASP A 421 6.15 18.38 -9.31
N LEU A 422 5.48 17.99 -8.22
CA LEU A 422 5.11 18.90 -7.14
C LEU A 422 6.32 19.44 -6.36
N ILE A 423 7.39 18.66 -6.21
CA ILE A 423 8.69 19.16 -5.72
C ILE A 423 9.23 20.21 -6.71
N ARG A 424 9.28 19.90 -8.00
CA ARG A 424 9.80 20.81 -9.04
C ARG A 424 9.01 22.13 -9.10
N ALA A 425 7.70 22.05 -8.90
CA ALA A 425 6.82 23.22 -8.86
C ALA A 425 6.92 24.05 -7.56
N GLY A 426 7.72 23.62 -6.57
CA GLY A 426 7.84 24.31 -5.29
C GLY A 426 6.65 24.14 -4.35
N VAL A 427 5.71 23.23 -4.67
CA VAL A 427 4.59 22.88 -3.80
C VAL A 427 5.08 22.08 -2.60
N ILE A 428 5.88 21.04 -2.87
CA ILE A 428 6.45 20.15 -1.86
C ILE A 428 7.86 20.62 -1.52
N THR A 429 8.07 20.91 -0.25
CA THR A 429 9.34 21.36 0.32
C THR A 429 9.69 20.52 1.54
N LYS A 430 10.98 20.47 1.90
CA LYS A 430 11.43 19.77 3.11
C LYS A 430 10.69 20.23 4.37
N ALA A 431 10.49 21.53 4.50
CA ALA A 431 9.77 22.10 5.62
C ALA A 431 8.25 22.04 5.40
N THR A 432 7.52 21.64 6.45
CA THR A 432 6.07 21.86 6.60
C THR A 432 5.88 23.05 7.52
N THR A 433 6.16 24.25 7.00
CA THR A 433 6.25 25.42 7.88
C THR A 433 4.89 25.92 8.29
N LYS A 434 3.85 25.77 7.45
CA LYS A 434 2.53 26.34 7.69
C LYS A 434 1.39 25.44 7.22
N SER A 435 0.43 25.13 8.09
CA SER A 435 -0.80 24.43 7.70
C SER A 435 -2.07 25.09 8.25
N TYR A 436 -3.23 24.65 7.77
CA TYR A 436 -4.53 25.19 8.16
C TYR A 436 -4.85 24.91 9.64
N CYS A 437 -4.51 23.72 10.12
CA CYS A 437 -4.39 23.35 11.53
C CYS A 437 -2.93 22.97 11.80
#